data_AF-A0A941WSN2-F1
#
_entry.id   AF-A0A941WSN2-F1
#
_cell.length_a   1.000
_cell.length_b   1.000
_cell.length_c   1.000
_cell.angle_alpha   90.00
_cell.angle_beta   90.00
_cell.angle_gamma   90.00
#
_symmetry.space_group_name_H-M   'P 1'
#
loop_
_entity.id
_entity.type
_entity.pdbx_description
1 polymer ?
#
loop_
_entity_poly.entity_id
_entity_poly.type
_entity_poly.pdbx_seq_one_letter_code
_entity_poly.pdbx_strand_id
1 'polypeptide(L)'
;ALIGVLMLPALYLLALQLTHRRSIATVSMVAFSLDLMHYTQTRIATIDSFPVFFILLSYLCMVRYLQTDLFAADPEKPRLFDRCLRRSLIPLALSGLFMGLAIASKWIGLYAAVGLALLFFVAIYRQYRVSNVACGLDVEHAKLDDSQKARVHAAQDFTLKRILITCGFCVIFFVLVPCVIYYLCYIPYLSPTGPVTLKRVIDAQIGMLNYHSTPGLGMDHPFQSPWWQWPFILKPMWFAQDSYEPAGYASTIMCMGNPWIFYLGAIAMLGALAACVLKYLNLRSGVSLRQGDGDLTLPVLAVGFLAQYLPWVLVPRSMYIYHYFASVPFIILATAWWLDRLPRSRPRLRMGGMALYLVGALVFFVMFFPYASGWLTSTGWLDAMKWFSKLYY
;
A
#
# COMPACT_ATOMS: atom_id res chain seq x y z
N ALA A 1 1.29 19.33 2.06
CA ALA A 1 -0.15 19.39 1.75
C ALA A 1 -0.48 18.78 0.38
N LEU A 2 0.09 19.29 -0.72
CA LEU A 2 -0.25 18.83 -2.09
C LEU A 2 -0.13 17.31 -2.29
N ILE A 3 0.97 16.70 -1.85
CA ILE A 3 1.17 15.25 -1.93
C ILE A 3 0.09 14.47 -1.19
N GLY A 4 -0.31 14.94 0.00
CA GLY A 4 -1.42 14.35 0.76
C GLY A 4 -2.74 14.34 0.01
N VAL A 5 -3.05 15.45 -0.66
CA VAL A 5 -4.24 15.54 -1.53
C VAL A 5 -4.14 14.57 -2.71
N LEU A 6 -2.97 14.44 -3.34
CA LEU A 6 -2.74 13.49 -4.44
C LEU A 6 -2.81 12.02 -4.01
N MET A 7 -2.63 11.70 -2.73
CA MET A 7 -2.85 10.33 -2.24
C MET A 7 -4.32 9.90 -2.33
N LEU A 8 -5.27 10.84 -2.22
CA LEU A 8 -6.70 10.54 -2.27
C LEU A 8 -7.11 9.91 -3.62
N PRO A 9 -6.83 10.54 -4.79
CA PRO A 9 -7.09 9.92 -6.07
C PRO A 9 -6.20 8.68 -6.32
N ALA A 10 -4.98 8.62 -5.78
CA ALA A 10 -4.15 7.41 -5.89
C ALA A 10 -4.80 6.20 -5.20
N LEU A 11 -5.31 6.39 -3.97
CA LEU A 11 -6.04 5.35 -3.24
C LEU A 11 -7.37 5.01 -3.92
N TYR A 12 -8.11 6.01 -4.42
CA TYR A 12 -9.31 5.80 -5.22
C TYR A 12 -9.02 4.89 -6.43
N LEU A 13 -7.98 5.20 -7.20
CA LEU A 13 -7.61 4.42 -8.38
C LEU A 13 -7.17 3.01 -8.02
N LEU A 14 -6.41 2.83 -6.93
CA LEU A 14 -6.03 1.51 -6.43
C LEU A 14 -7.26 0.69 -6.02
N ALA A 15 -8.16 1.27 -5.23
CA ALA A 15 -9.42 0.64 -4.84
C ALA A 15 -10.30 0.28 -6.05
N LEU A 16 -10.39 1.18 -7.03
CA LEU A 16 -11.13 0.97 -8.27
C LEU A 16 -10.52 -0.15 -9.11
N GLN A 17 -9.19 -0.22 -9.18
CA GLN A 17 -8.49 -1.27 -9.91
C GLN A 17 -8.71 -2.65 -9.26
N LEU A 18 -8.73 -2.72 -7.94
CA LEU A 18 -8.94 -3.96 -7.20
C LEU A 18 -10.39 -4.46 -7.26
N THR A 19 -11.35 -3.55 -7.07
CA THR A 19 -12.76 -3.93 -6.87
C THR A 19 -13.64 -3.75 -8.11
N HIS A 20 -13.15 -3.01 -9.10
CA HIS A 20 -13.91 -2.57 -10.29
C HIS A 20 -15.22 -1.83 -9.95
N ARG A 21 -15.33 -1.26 -8.73
CA ARG A 21 -16.53 -0.53 -8.29
C ARG A 21 -16.19 0.88 -7.84
N ARG A 22 -16.82 1.86 -8.50
CA ARG A 22 -16.70 3.29 -8.18
C ARG A 22 -17.16 3.60 -6.76
N SER A 23 -18.26 3.01 -6.30
CA SER A 23 -18.78 3.24 -4.94
C SER A 23 -17.78 2.84 -3.86
N ILE A 24 -17.10 1.69 -4.02
CA ILE A 24 -16.09 1.22 -3.07
C ILE A 24 -14.86 2.11 -3.11
N ALA A 25 -14.41 2.47 -4.31
CA ALA A 25 -13.31 3.39 -4.48
C ALA A 25 -13.57 4.76 -3.84
N THR A 26 -14.78 5.30 -4.00
CA THR A 26 -15.21 6.55 -3.35
C THR A 26 -15.20 6.41 -1.83
N VAL A 27 -15.73 5.30 -1.28
CA VAL A 27 -15.69 5.04 0.17
C VAL A 27 -14.26 5.02 0.69
N SER A 28 -13.34 4.32 0.02
CA SER A 28 -11.92 4.27 0.42
C SER A 28 -11.28 5.67 0.41
N MET A 29 -11.54 6.45 -0.64
CA MET A 29 -10.99 7.79 -0.79
C MET A 29 -11.52 8.75 0.29
N VAL A 30 -12.83 8.78 0.51
CA VAL A 30 -13.46 9.66 1.50
C VAL A 30 -13.04 9.26 2.91
N ALA A 31 -13.03 7.96 3.23
CA ALA A 31 -12.52 7.50 4.52
C ALA A 31 -11.07 7.94 4.75
N PHE A 32 -10.20 7.83 3.75
CA PHE A 32 -8.81 8.27 3.91
C PHE A 32 -8.68 9.78 4.07
N SER A 33 -9.53 10.58 3.43
CA SER A 33 -9.58 12.03 3.66
C SER A 33 -10.09 12.42 5.06
N LEU A 34 -10.81 11.52 5.72
CA LEU A 34 -11.33 11.68 7.09
C LEU A 34 -10.43 10.99 8.13
N ASP A 35 -9.24 10.52 7.74
CA ASP A 35 -8.27 10.01 8.68
C ASP A 35 -7.43 11.16 9.29
N LEU A 36 -7.35 11.19 10.62
CA LEU A 36 -6.65 12.24 11.35
C LEU A 36 -5.14 12.15 11.13
N MET A 37 -4.58 10.95 10.97
CA MET A 37 -3.15 10.78 10.75
C MET A 37 -2.76 11.29 9.36
N HIS A 38 -3.55 10.96 8.32
CA HIS A 38 -3.42 11.55 6.99
C HIS A 38 -3.52 13.07 7.03
N TYR A 39 -4.52 13.62 7.73
CA TYR A 39 -4.70 15.06 7.85
C TYR A 39 -3.49 15.75 8.50
N THR A 40 -3.04 15.26 9.66
CA THR A 40 -1.91 15.85 10.39
C THR A 40 -0.61 15.71 9.60
N GLN A 41 -0.24 14.50 9.18
CA GLN A 41 1.04 14.20 8.53
C GLN A 41 1.21 14.91 7.18
N THR A 42 0.11 15.24 6.51
CA THR A 42 0.19 15.89 5.19
C THR A 42 0.20 17.41 5.27
N ARG A 43 -0.13 18.01 6.43
CA ARG A 43 -0.13 19.46 6.64
C ARG A 43 1.15 20.00 7.23
N ILE A 44 1.83 19.22 8.06
CA ILE A 44 3.14 19.58 8.61
C ILE A 44 4.27 19.15 7.67
N ALA A 45 5.45 19.74 7.81
CA ALA A 45 6.61 19.45 6.97
C ALA A 45 7.31 18.13 7.35
N THR A 46 6.56 17.03 7.44
CA THR A 46 7.11 15.69 7.66
C THR A 46 7.34 14.95 6.35
N ILE A 47 8.33 14.06 6.35
CA ILE A 47 8.75 13.33 5.16
C ILE A 47 7.78 12.21 4.77
N ASP A 48 6.96 11.69 5.69
CA ASP A 48 6.17 10.47 5.50
C ASP A 48 5.11 10.55 4.40
N SER A 49 4.68 11.77 4.04
CA SER A 49 3.76 12.00 2.94
C SER A 49 4.31 11.56 1.57
N PHE A 50 5.61 11.74 1.32
CA PHE A 50 6.21 11.40 0.02
C PHE A 50 6.28 9.89 -0.25
N PRO A 51 6.91 9.07 0.63
CA PRO A 51 7.03 7.63 0.38
C PRO A 51 5.66 6.95 0.34
N VAL A 52 4.70 7.31 1.19
CA VAL A 52 3.36 6.69 1.18
C VAL A 52 2.64 6.92 -0.15
N PHE A 53 2.75 8.13 -0.72
CA PHE A 53 2.17 8.43 -2.03
C PHE A 53 2.79 7.56 -3.14
N PHE A 54 4.11 7.46 -3.18
CA PHE A 54 4.81 6.63 -4.16
C PHE A 54 4.57 5.12 -3.94
N ILE A 55 4.37 4.68 -2.70
CA ILE A 55 3.95 3.31 -2.39
C ILE A 55 2.57 3.03 -2.99
N LEU A 56 1.59 3.93 -2.83
CA LEU A 56 0.26 3.74 -3.43
C LEU A 56 0.32 3.64 -4.96
N LEU A 57 1.12 4.49 -5.60
CA LEU A 57 1.28 4.47 -7.05
C LEU A 57 2.02 3.21 -7.54
N SER A 58 3.05 2.76 -6.83
CA SER A 58 3.76 1.53 -7.19
C SER A 58 2.85 0.31 -7.07
N TYR A 59 2.05 0.20 -6.01
CA TYR A 59 1.04 -0.86 -5.86
C TYR A 59 -0.07 -0.77 -6.93
N LEU A 60 -0.57 0.43 -7.25
CA LEU A 60 -1.55 0.62 -8.34
C LEU A 60 -1.01 0.10 -9.68
N CYS A 61 0.24 0.44 -9.99
CA CYS A 61 0.89 0.00 -11.23
C CYS A 61 1.13 -1.52 -11.22
N MET A 62 1.58 -2.08 -10.10
CA MET A 62 1.73 -3.54 -9.95
C MET A 62 0.40 -4.28 -10.11
N VAL A 63 -0.69 -3.79 -9.52
CA VAL A 63 -2.02 -4.39 -9.70
C VAL A 63 -2.46 -4.35 -11.16
N ARG A 64 -2.19 -3.27 -11.88
CA ARG A 64 -2.46 -3.19 -13.33
C ARG A 64 -1.65 -4.22 -14.12
N TYR A 65 -0.38 -4.42 -13.76
CA TYR A 65 0.44 -5.49 -14.34
C TYR A 65 -0.19 -6.87 -14.07
N LEU A 66 -0.55 -7.14 -12.82
CA LEU A 66 -1.15 -8.41 -12.38
C LEU A 66 -2.49 -8.75 -13.08
N GLN A 67 -3.23 -7.73 -13.52
CA GLN A 67 -4.50 -7.87 -14.21
C GLN A 67 -4.37 -7.83 -15.73
N THR A 68 -3.16 -7.70 -16.28
CA THR A 68 -2.94 -7.72 -17.73
C THR A 68 -2.99 -9.16 -18.25
N ASP A 69 -3.83 -9.42 -19.25
CA ASP A 69 -3.89 -10.72 -19.93
C ASP A 69 -2.70 -10.86 -20.89
N LEU A 70 -1.68 -11.58 -20.42
CA LEU A 70 -0.47 -11.90 -21.19
C LEU A 70 -0.67 -13.02 -22.21
N PHE A 71 -1.80 -13.73 -22.15
CA PHE A 71 -2.12 -14.87 -23.02
C PHE A 71 -3.13 -14.51 -24.12
N ALA A 72 -3.66 -13.28 -24.11
CA ALA A 72 -4.43 -12.72 -25.21
C ALA A 72 -3.51 -12.45 -26.43
N ALA A 73 -3.03 -13.51 -27.07
CA ALA A 73 -2.25 -13.41 -28.30
C ALA A 73 -3.16 -13.07 -29.50
N ASP A 74 -2.59 -12.35 -30.46
CA ASP A 74 -3.22 -12.10 -31.76
C ASP A 74 -3.27 -13.42 -32.55
N PRO A 75 -4.46 -13.94 -32.91
CA PRO A 75 -4.59 -15.22 -33.61
C PRO A 75 -3.89 -15.23 -34.97
N GLU A 76 -3.78 -14.08 -35.65
CA GLU A 76 -3.26 -14.03 -37.01
C GLU A 76 -1.73 -13.99 -37.07
N LYS A 77 -1.06 -13.47 -36.03
CA LYS A 77 0.40 -13.28 -35.99
C LYS A 77 0.98 -13.53 -34.60
N PRO A 78 1.12 -14.80 -34.17
CA PRO A 78 1.76 -15.13 -32.90
C PRO A 78 3.21 -14.66 -32.89
N ARG A 79 3.56 -13.75 -31.96
CA ARG A 79 4.91 -13.22 -31.78
C ARG A 79 5.32 -13.32 -30.31
N LEU A 80 6.62 -13.54 -30.09
CA LEU A 80 7.18 -13.52 -28.73
C LEU A 80 6.98 -12.15 -28.07
N PHE A 81 7.27 -11.08 -28.81
CA PHE A 81 7.10 -9.70 -28.38
C PHE A 81 5.87 -9.09 -29.05
N ASP A 82 4.70 -9.29 -28.44
CA ASP A 82 3.42 -8.80 -28.94
C ASP A 82 2.98 -7.50 -28.24
N ARG A 83 1.81 -6.99 -28.66
CA ARG A 83 1.21 -5.80 -28.07
C ARG A 83 0.90 -5.98 -26.58
N CYS A 84 0.56 -7.20 -26.18
CA CYS A 84 0.16 -7.54 -24.81
C CYS A 84 1.34 -7.49 -23.85
N LEU A 85 2.48 -8.08 -24.22
CA LEU A 85 3.73 -7.98 -23.47
C LEU A 85 4.20 -6.52 -23.37
N ARG A 86 4.17 -5.77 -24.48
CA ARG A 86 4.54 -4.34 -24.43
C ARG A 86 3.63 -3.56 -23.48
N ARG A 87 2.32 -3.84 -23.50
CA ARG A 87 1.34 -3.19 -22.63
C ARG A 87 1.51 -3.57 -21.16
N SER A 88 1.96 -4.79 -20.85
CA SER A 88 2.26 -5.22 -19.48
C SER A 88 3.57 -4.61 -18.94
N LEU A 89 4.55 -4.36 -19.79
CA LEU A 89 5.83 -3.76 -19.38
C LEU A 89 5.70 -2.30 -18.92
N ILE A 90 4.73 -1.54 -19.45
CA ILE A 90 4.49 -0.14 -19.05
C ILE A 90 4.12 0.00 -17.56
N PRO A 91 3.05 -0.64 -17.04
CA PRO A 91 2.73 -0.57 -15.62
C PRO A 91 3.83 -1.17 -14.76
N LEU A 92 4.55 -2.18 -15.24
CA LEU A 92 5.69 -2.76 -14.52
C LEU A 92 6.85 -1.76 -14.37
N ALA A 93 7.19 -1.02 -15.44
CA ALA A 93 8.20 0.03 -15.43
C ALA A 93 7.80 1.20 -14.51
N LEU A 94 6.54 1.65 -14.58
CA LEU A 94 6.02 2.69 -13.69
C LEU A 94 6.02 2.25 -12.23
N SER A 95 5.72 0.97 -11.96
CA SER A 95 5.82 0.41 -10.61
C SER A 95 7.24 0.50 -10.07
N GLY A 96 8.25 0.14 -10.87
CA GLY A 96 9.66 0.24 -10.50
C GLY A 96 10.13 1.68 -10.29
N LEU A 97 9.69 2.61 -11.15
CA LEU A 97 9.94 4.04 -11.02
C LEU A 97 9.41 4.59 -9.68
N PHE A 98 8.13 4.38 -9.38
CA PHE A 98 7.53 4.85 -8.13
C PHE A 98 8.13 4.16 -6.91
N MET A 99 8.50 2.88 -7.00
CA MET A 99 9.23 2.20 -5.93
C MET A 99 10.59 2.88 -5.68
N GLY A 100 11.35 3.23 -6.72
CA GLY A 100 12.61 3.96 -6.60
C GLY A 100 12.45 5.32 -5.92
N LEU A 101 11.41 6.08 -6.31
CA LEU A 101 11.07 7.35 -5.66
C LEU A 101 10.67 7.18 -4.19
N ALA A 102 9.94 6.11 -3.85
CA ALA A 102 9.59 5.78 -2.46
C ALA A 102 10.84 5.49 -1.63
N ILE A 103 11.74 4.63 -2.12
CA ILE A 103 13.00 4.26 -1.45
C ILE A 103 13.89 5.48 -1.22
N ALA A 104 14.02 6.33 -2.25
CA ALA A 104 14.80 7.57 -2.17
C ALA A 104 14.22 8.59 -1.17
N SER A 105 12.90 8.56 -0.93
CA SER A 105 12.26 9.41 0.06
C SER A 105 12.48 8.89 1.49
N LYS A 106 12.27 7.58 1.72
CA LYS A 106 12.46 6.93 3.03
C LYS A 106 12.57 5.42 2.86
N TRP A 107 13.38 4.76 3.71
CA TRP A 107 13.61 3.31 3.66
C TRP A 107 12.37 2.43 3.83
N ILE A 108 11.23 2.96 4.26
CA ILE A 108 9.95 2.24 4.21
C ILE A 108 9.57 1.83 2.77
N GLY A 109 10.10 2.53 1.75
CA GLY A 109 9.99 2.11 0.36
C GLY A 109 10.65 0.76 0.06
N LEU A 110 11.71 0.37 0.80
CA LEU A 110 12.32 -0.96 0.68
C LEU A 110 11.37 -2.04 1.20
N TYR A 111 10.65 -1.74 2.28
CA TYR A 111 9.63 -2.64 2.80
C TYR A 111 8.52 -2.87 1.77
N ALA A 112 8.07 -1.78 1.12
CA ALA A 112 7.14 -1.86 0.00
C ALA A 112 7.68 -2.70 -1.17
N ALA A 113 8.96 -2.56 -1.50
CA ALA A 113 9.62 -3.30 -2.58
C ALA A 113 9.56 -4.81 -2.37
N VAL A 114 9.73 -5.29 -1.13
CA VAL A 114 9.58 -6.72 -0.80
C VAL A 114 8.15 -7.19 -1.13
N GLY A 115 7.13 -6.42 -0.76
CA GLY A 115 5.75 -6.75 -1.10
C GLY A 115 5.48 -6.76 -2.61
N LEU A 116 6.03 -5.80 -3.36
CA LEU A 116 5.94 -5.78 -4.82
C LEU A 116 6.63 -7.00 -5.47
N ALA A 117 7.79 -7.40 -4.95
CA ALA A 117 8.51 -8.58 -5.43
C ALA A 117 7.69 -9.86 -5.18
N LEU A 118 7.10 -10.03 -3.99
CA LEU A 118 6.21 -11.16 -3.70
C LEU A 118 5.03 -11.21 -4.66
N LEU A 119 4.36 -10.08 -4.92
CA LEU A 119 3.27 -9.99 -5.88
C LEU A 119 3.71 -10.32 -7.31
N PHE A 120 4.88 -9.85 -7.72
CA PHE A 120 5.47 -10.19 -9.02
C PHE A 120 5.70 -11.70 -9.16
N PHE A 121 6.31 -12.35 -8.17
CA PHE A 121 6.53 -13.80 -8.21
C PHE A 121 5.22 -14.60 -8.16
N VAL A 122 4.18 -14.11 -7.48
CA VAL A 122 2.82 -14.69 -7.60
C VAL A 122 2.32 -14.61 -9.05
N ALA A 123 2.57 -13.51 -9.76
CA ALA A 123 2.23 -13.36 -11.17
C ALA A 123 2.96 -14.39 -12.05
N ILE A 124 4.28 -14.53 -11.85
CA ILE A 124 5.12 -15.48 -12.58
C ILE A 124 4.67 -16.91 -12.30
N TYR A 125 4.41 -17.26 -11.05
CA TYR A 125 3.91 -18.57 -10.67
C TYR A 125 2.58 -18.89 -11.35
N ARG A 126 1.63 -17.94 -11.40
CA ARG A 126 0.36 -18.12 -12.12
C ARG A 126 0.57 -18.34 -13.62
N GLN A 127 1.46 -17.56 -14.25
CA GLN A 127 1.78 -17.73 -15.67
C GLN A 127 2.39 -19.10 -15.96
N TYR A 128 3.36 -19.51 -15.13
CA TYR A 128 3.99 -20.82 -15.23
C TYR A 128 2.98 -21.96 -15.05
N ARG A 129 2.09 -21.86 -14.06
CA ARG A 129 1.01 -22.85 -13.85
C ARG A 129 0.07 -22.96 -15.04
N VAL A 130 -0.31 -21.83 -15.65
CA VAL A 130 -1.13 -21.81 -16.87
C VAL A 130 -0.41 -22.52 -18.02
N SER A 131 0.88 -22.25 -18.21
CA SER A 131 1.70 -22.91 -19.24
C SER A 131 1.82 -24.41 -18.99
N ASN A 132 2.07 -24.87 -17.76
CA ASN A 132 2.15 -26.29 -17.44
C ASN A 132 0.84 -27.04 -17.75
N VAL A 133 -0.31 -26.43 -17.45
CA VAL A 133 -1.62 -27.01 -17.79
C VAL A 133 -1.83 -27.01 -19.30
N ALA A 134 -1.45 -25.95 -20.00
CA ALA A 134 -1.52 -25.86 -21.46
C ALA A 134 -0.64 -26.93 -22.14
N CYS A 135 0.59 -27.15 -21.68
CA CYS A 135 1.49 -28.18 -22.22
C CYS A 135 1.00 -29.61 -21.98
N GLY A 136 0.18 -29.85 -20.95
CA GLY A 136 -0.44 -31.15 -20.69
C GLY A 136 -1.72 -31.41 -21.48
N LEU A 137 -2.20 -30.43 -22.26
CA LEU A 137 -3.45 -30.52 -23.01
C LEU A 137 -3.15 -30.86 -24.49
N ASP A 138 -3.76 -31.92 -25.00
CA ASP A 138 -3.72 -32.23 -26.42
C ASP A 138 -4.71 -31.31 -27.17
N VAL A 139 -4.16 -30.32 -27.87
CA VAL A 139 -4.92 -29.25 -28.52
C VAL A 139 -5.72 -29.75 -29.73
N GLU A 140 -5.26 -30.82 -30.39
CA GLU A 140 -5.91 -31.36 -31.59
C GLU A 140 -7.16 -32.17 -31.25
N HIS A 141 -7.12 -32.92 -30.15
CA HIS A 141 -8.24 -33.75 -29.69
C HIS A 141 -9.21 -33.01 -28.76
N ALA A 142 -8.81 -31.85 -28.23
CA ALA A 142 -9.67 -31.03 -27.38
C ALA A 142 -10.75 -30.30 -28.20
N LYS A 143 -12.01 -30.36 -27.74
CA LYS A 143 -13.12 -29.57 -28.29
C LYS A 143 -12.95 -28.09 -27.91
N LEU A 144 -12.07 -27.39 -28.61
CA LEU A 144 -11.75 -25.97 -28.44
C LEU A 144 -12.05 -25.19 -29.72
N ASP A 145 -12.52 -23.96 -29.56
CA ASP A 145 -12.63 -22.99 -30.65
C ASP A 145 -11.25 -22.52 -31.12
N ASP A 146 -11.14 -21.99 -32.34
CA ASP A 146 -9.85 -21.56 -32.93
C ASP A 146 -9.16 -20.48 -32.08
N SER A 147 -9.96 -19.58 -31.49
CA SER A 147 -9.47 -18.57 -30.56
C SER A 147 -8.87 -19.16 -29.27
N GLN A 148 -9.43 -20.27 -28.80
CA GLN A 148 -8.97 -20.98 -27.60
C GLN A 148 -7.72 -21.80 -27.90
N LYS A 149 -7.67 -22.46 -29.05
CA LYS A 149 -6.47 -23.17 -29.53
C LYS A 149 -5.28 -22.22 -29.64
N ALA A 150 -5.47 -21.04 -30.24
CA ALA A 150 -4.43 -20.02 -30.35
C ALA A 150 -3.89 -19.58 -28.98
N ARG A 151 -4.76 -19.43 -27.97
CA ARG A 151 -4.36 -19.10 -26.59
C ARG A 151 -3.54 -20.22 -25.93
N VAL A 152 -3.92 -21.47 -26.14
CA VAL A 152 -3.20 -22.63 -25.59
C VAL A 152 -1.82 -22.75 -26.24
N HIS A 153 -1.73 -22.65 -27.58
CA HIS A 153 -0.44 -22.63 -28.28
C HIS A 153 0.46 -21.48 -27.83
N ALA A 154 -0.09 -20.26 -27.69
CA ALA A 154 0.68 -19.14 -27.16
C ALA A 154 1.21 -19.40 -25.74
N ALA A 155 0.41 -20.06 -24.89
CA ALA A 155 0.82 -20.46 -23.55
C ALA A 155 1.89 -21.59 -23.55
N GLN A 156 1.90 -22.47 -24.54
CA GLN A 156 2.92 -23.51 -24.72
C GLN A 156 4.24 -22.90 -25.23
N ASP A 157 4.19 -22.11 -26.30
CA ASP A 157 5.38 -21.72 -27.06
C ASP A 157 6.13 -20.51 -26.49
N PHE A 158 5.40 -19.58 -25.86
CA PHE A 158 5.94 -18.28 -25.50
C PHE A 158 6.07 -18.02 -24.01
N THR A 159 5.37 -18.74 -23.13
CA THR A 159 5.29 -18.35 -21.70
C THR A 159 6.65 -18.27 -21.03
N LEU A 160 7.47 -19.32 -21.13
CA LEU A 160 8.80 -19.33 -20.49
C LEU A 160 9.70 -18.21 -21.03
N LYS A 161 9.70 -18.01 -22.36
CA LYS A 161 10.47 -16.95 -23.00
C LYS A 161 9.99 -15.55 -22.56
N ARG A 162 8.67 -15.35 -22.44
CA ARG A 162 8.06 -14.09 -21.95
C ARG A 162 8.38 -13.84 -20.48
N ILE A 163 8.39 -14.89 -19.64
CA ILE A 163 8.81 -14.81 -18.23
C ILE A 163 10.27 -14.35 -18.16
N LEU A 164 11.18 -14.99 -18.89
CA LEU A 164 12.60 -14.62 -18.90
C LEU A 164 12.83 -13.18 -19.36
N ILE A 165 12.18 -12.76 -20.45
CA ILE A 165 12.23 -11.37 -20.93
C ILE A 165 11.71 -10.41 -19.86
N THR A 166 10.58 -10.71 -19.23
CA THR A 166 9.99 -9.88 -18.18
C THR A 166 10.91 -9.77 -16.97
N CYS A 167 11.54 -10.87 -16.54
CA CYS A 167 12.55 -10.87 -15.49
C CYS A 167 13.76 -10.01 -15.85
N GLY A 168 14.24 -10.07 -17.10
CA GLY A 168 15.30 -9.19 -17.60
C GLY A 168 14.92 -7.71 -17.50
N PHE A 169 13.70 -7.34 -17.90
CA PHE A 169 13.18 -5.98 -17.71
C PHE A 169 13.03 -5.60 -16.23
N CYS A 170 12.70 -6.56 -15.35
CA CYS A 170 12.58 -6.28 -13.91
C CYS A 170 13.93 -5.89 -13.29
N VAL A 171 15.06 -6.43 -13.76
CA VAL A 171 16.39 -5.97 -13.31
C VAL A 171 16.56 -4.48 -13.64
N ILE A 172 16.12 -4.05 -14.83
CA ILE A 172 16.18 -2.64 -15.20
C ILE A 172 15.23 -1.81 -14.32
N PHE A 173 13.96 -2.21 -14.23
CA PHE A 173 12.91 -1.40 -13.60
C PHE A 173 12.97 -1.38 -12.07
N PHE A 174 13.37 -2.47 -11.43
CA PHE A 174 13.33 -2.62 -9.96
C PHE A 174 14.72 -2.64 -9.32
N VAL A 175 15.81 -2.65 -10.09
CA VAL A 175 17.18 -2.55 -9.55
C VAL A 175 17.89 -1.33 -10.13
N LEU A 176 18.12 -1.29 -11.45
CA LEU A 176 18.91 -0.22 -12.07
C LEU A 176 18.26 1.15 -11.90
N VAL A 177 16.98 1.31 -12.25
CA VAL A 177 16.26 2.58 -12.15
C VAL A 177 16.22 3.09 -10.70
N PRO A 178 15.81 2.30 -9.68
CA PRO A 178 15.89 2.71 -8.29
C PRO A 178 17.28 3.10 -7.82
N CYS A 179 18.33 2.33 -8.17
CA CYS A 179 19.70 2.66 -7.81
C CYS A 179 20.17 4.00 -8.40
N VAL A 180 19.82 4.26 -9.67
CA VAL A 180 20.12 5.54 -10.33
C VAL A 180 19.40 6.68 -9.63
N ILE A 181 18.08 6.57 -9.41
CA ILE A 181 17.29 7.58 -8.68
C ILE A 181 17.91 7.86 -7.31
N TYR A 182 18.21 6.79 -6.56
CA TYR A 182 18.77 6.90 -5.22
C TYR A 182 20.12 7.62 -5.24
N TYR A 183 21.03 7.24 -6.15
CA TYR A 183 22.32 7.91 -6.30
C TYR A 183 22.18 9.40 -6.67
N LEU A 184 21.29 9.74 -7.60
CA LEU A 184 21.05 11.12 -8.02
C LEU A 184 20.54 11.99 -6.85
N CYS A 185 19.74 11.45 -5.94
CA CYS A 185 19.28 12.16 -4.75
C CYS A 185 20.42 12.56 -3.79
N TYR A 186 21.57 11.86 -3.83
CA TYR A 186 22.73 12.20 -3.00
C TYR A 186 23.61 13.30 -3.59
N ILE A 187 23.37 13.72 -4.85
CA ILE A 187 24.11 14.83 -5.46
C ILE A 187 23.98 16.10 -4.63
N PRO A 188 22.78 16.66 -4.36
CA PRO A 188 22.65 17.88 -3.58
C PRO A 188 23.08 17.74 -2.12
N TYR A 189 23.02 16.51 -1.56
CA TYR A 189 23.43 16.24 -0.18
C TYR A 189 24.96 16.22 -0.01
N LEU A 190 25.69 15.63 -0.96
CA LEU A 190 27.14 15.43 -0.85
C LEU A 190 27.97 16.51 -1.55
N SER A 191 27.42 17.21 -2.55
CA SER A 191 28.13 18.24 -3.31
C SER A 191 28.68 19.40 -2.48
N PRO A 192 28.03 19.89 -1.41
CA PRO A 192 28.56 21.00 -0.61
C PRO A 192 29.87 20.64 0.13
N THR A 193 30.13 19.36 0.35
CA THR A 193 31.28 18.86 1.12
C THR A 193 32.30 18.11 0.27
N GLY A 194 32.15 18.11 -1.06
CA GLY A 194 33.10 17.51 -2.00
C GLY A 194 32.45 16.74 -3.15
N PRO A 195 33.25 16.03 -3.98
CA PRO A 195 32.74 15.29 -5.12
C PRO A 195 31.81 14.14 -4.70
N VAL A 196 30.74 13.92 -5.47
CA VAL A 196 29.78 12.84 -5.25
C VAL A 196 30.39 11.55 -5.80
N THR A 197 30.79 10.64 -4.92
CA THR A 197 31.38 9.35 -5.29
C THR A 197 30.56 8.20 -4.71
N LEU A 198 30.62 7.03 -5.37
CA LEU A 198 29.93 5.84 -4.90
C LEU A 198 30.32 5.48 -3.46
N LYS A 199 31.62 5.60 -3.12
CA LYS A 199 32.12 5.36 -1.77
C LYS A 199 31.40 6.24 -0.74
N ARG A 200 31.28 7.56 -1.00
CA ARG A 200 30.62 8.49 -0.05
C ARG A 200 29.13 8.19 0.10
N VAL A 201 28.45 7.77 -0.96
CA VAL A 201 27.05 7.34 -0.89
C VAL A 201 26.93 6.08 -0.02
N ILE A 202 27.81 5.09 -0.19
CA ILE A 202 27.85 3.87 0.62
C ILE A 202 28.18 4.19 2.08
N ASP A 203 29.18 5.03 2.34
CA ASP A 203 29.58 5.46 3.68
C ASP A 203 28.39 6.13 4.41
N ALA A 204 27.61 6.96 3.69
CA ALA A 204 26.38 7.54 4.24
C ALA A 204 25.32 6.48 4.58
N GLN A 205 25.19 5.40 3.78
CA GLN A 205 24.26 4.31 4.08
C GLN A 205 24.70 3.54 5.32
N ILE A 206 26.01 3.26 5.45
CA ILE A 206 26.58 2.60 6.62
C ILE A 206 26.31 3.43 7.88
N GLY A 207 26.56 4.75 7.82
CA GLY A 207 26.26 5.66 8.93
C GLY A 207 24.79 5.65 9.33
N MET A 208 23.88 5.76 8.36
CA MET A 208 22.44 5.68 8.63
C MET A 208 22.03 4.31 9.17
N LEU A 209 22.55 3.21 8.62
CA LEU A 209 22.22 1.87 9.08
C LEU A 209 22.66 1.67 10.53
N ASN A 210 23.89 2.08 10.89
CA ASN A 210 24.40 2.01 12.25
C ASN A 210 23.53 2.79 13.22
N TYR A 211 23.11 4.01 12.86
CA TYR A 211 22.17 4.79 13.67
C TYR A 211 20.83 4.04 13.85
N HIS A 212 20.28 3.46 12.79
CA HIS A 212 18.97 2.81 12.85
C HIS A 212 19.00 1.42 13.51
N SER A 213 20.14 0.72 13.49
CA SER A 213 20.31 -0.62 14.07
C SER A 213 20.76 -0.59 15.52
N THR A 214 21.16 0.56 16.07
CA THR A 214 21.59 0.70 17.47
C THR A 214 20.42 0.39 18.42
N PRO A 215 20.50 -0.69 19.22
CA PRO A 215 19.42 -1.07 20.12
C PRO A 215 19.17 -0.01 21.21
N GLY A 216 17.91 0.26 21.50
CA GLY A 216 17.52 1.20 22.56
C GLY A 216 17.65 2.68 22.19
N LEU A 217 18.18 3.02 21.01
CA LEU A 217 18.43 4.41 20.65
C LEU A 217 17.14 5.25 20.60
N GLY A 218 17.08 6.30 21.43
CA GLY A 218 15.96 7.24 21.55
C GLY A 218 14.71 6.69 22.26
N MET A 219 14.80 5.51 22.91
CA MET A 219 13.68 4.87 23.61
C MET A 219 13.25 5.61 24.89
N ASP A 220 14.06 6.56 25.34
CA ASP A 220 13.81 7.49 26.43
C ASP A 220 12.76 8.57 26.10
N HIS A 221 12.41 8.75 24.82
CA HIS A 221 11.44 9.75 24.42
C HIS A 221 10.03 9.46 24.99
N PRO A 222 9.37 10.43 25.65
CA PRO A 222 8.10 10.19 26.36
C PRO A 222 6.96 9.75 25.46
N PHE A 223 7.03 10.01 24.16
CA PHE A 223 6.03 9.62 23.15
C PHE A 223 6.40 8.37 22.33
N GLN A 224 7.51 7.68 22.63
CA GLN A 224 7.87 6.42 21.97
C GLN A 224 6.74 5.39 22.12
N SER A 225 6.40 4.70 21.03
CA SER A 225 5.37 3.66 21.01
C SER A 225 5.79 2.48 20.13
N PRO A 226 5.81 1.24 20.65
CA PRO A 226 6.10 0.05 19.85
C PRO A 226 4.97 -0.27 18.86
N TRP A 227 5.31 -1.04 17.82
CA TRP A 227 4.45 -1.38 16.67
C TRP A 227 3.04 -1.86 17.04
N TRP A 228 2.92 -2.68 18.08
CA TRP A 228 1.65 -3.28 18.49
C TRP A 228 0.66 -2.27 19.09
N GLN A 229 1.12 -1.09 19.53
CA GLN A 229 0.26 -0.05 20.09
C GLN A 229 -0.48 0.75 19.03
N TRP A 230 0.02 0.78 17.79
CA TRP A 230 -0.44 1.71 16.76
C TRP A 230 -1.87 1.45 16.29
N PRO A 231 -2.31 0.20 16.03
CA PRO A 231 -3.70 -0.07 15.63
C PRO A 231 -4.74 0.35 16.67
N PHE A 232 -4.33 0.48 17.93
CA PHE A 232 -5.18 0.82 19.07
C PHE A 232 -5.03 2.27 19.54
N ILE A 233 -4.17 3.07 18.90
CA ILE A 233 -3.95 4.49 19.25
C ILE A 233 -3.57 4.66 20.74
N LEU A 234 -2.88 3.68 21.36
CA LEU A 234 -2.60 3.73 22.81
C LEU A 234 -1.68 4.88 23.20
N LYS A 235 -0.87 5.35 22.25
CA LYS A 235 0.10 6.41 22.48
C LYS A 235 0.26 7.28 21.23
N PRO A 236 -0.62 8.28 21.06
CA PRO A 236 -0.46 9.34 20.07
C PRO A 236 0.88 10.05 20.21
N MET A 237 1.36 10.62 19.11
CA MET A 237 2.56 11.45 19.12
C MET A 237 2.16 12.92 19.22
N TRP A 238 2.68 13.65 20.19
CA TRP A 238 2.44 15.08 20.34
C TRP A 238 3.46 15.87 19.52
N PHE A 239 3.00 16.78 18.68
CA PHE A 239 3.85 17.58 17.80
C PHE A 239 3.99 19.03 18.22
N ALA A 240 2.90 19.65 18.67
CA ALA A 240 2.93 21.07 19.05
C ALA A 240 1.77 21.44 19.98
N GLN A 241 1.98 22.53 20.71
CA GLN A 241 1.00 23.27 21.50
C GLN A 241 1.40 24.74 21.47
N ASP A 242 0.43 25.65 21.43
CA ASP A 242 0.68 27.09 21.57
C ASP A 242 0.70 27.51 23.05
N SER A 243 1.52 28.51 23.38
CA SER A 243 1.73 29.02 24.74
C SER A 243 0.91 30.28 25.05
N TYR A 244 0.28 30.91 24.06
CA TYR A 244 -0.36 32.23 24.22
C TYR A 244 -1.87 32.22 23.96
N GLU A 245 -2.55 31.16 24.39
CA GLU A 245 -3.98 31.00 24.14
C GLU A 245 -4.87 31.69 25.19
N PRO A 246 -6.06 32.19 24.81
CA PRO A 246 -7.02 32.76 25.75
C PRO A 246 -7.39 31.77 26.86
N ALA A 247 -7.71 32.30 28.05
CA ALA A 247 -8.16 31.47 29.17
C ALA A 247 -9.38 30.61 28.79
N GLY A 248 -9.31 29.31 29.08
CA GLY A 248 -10.35 28.34 28.72
C GLY A 248 -10.27 27.81 27.28
N TYR A 249 -9.22 28.16 26.54
CA TYR A 249 -8.94 27.66 25.20
C TYR A 249 -7.53 27.08 25.10
N ALA A 250 -7.34 26.19 24.13
CA ALA A 250 -6.04 25.64 23.78
C ALA A 250 -6.00 25.23 22.31
N SER A 251 -4.79 25.13 21.77
CA SER A 251 -4.52 24.59 20.45
C SER A 251 -3.40 23.56 20.52
N THR A 252 -3.58 22.43 19.83
CA THR A 252 -2.56 21.38 19.82
C THR A 252 -2.56 20.60 18.52
N ILE A 253 -1.39 20.05 18.19
CA ILE A 253 -1.20 19.17 17.05
C ILE A 253 -0.70 17.82 17.57
N MET A 254 -1.54 16.80 17.40
CA MET A 254 -1.26 15.41 17.69
C MET A 254 -1.33 14.58 16.41
N CYS A 255 -0.44 13.61 16.31
CA CYS A 255 -0.52 12.54 15.33
C CYS A 255 -1.17 11.31 15.94
N MET A 256 -2.40 11.06 15.53
CA MET A 256 -3.20 9.89 15.87
C MET A 256 -4.06 9.49 14.68
N GLY A 257 -4.49 8.23 14.66
CA GLY A 257 -5.49 7.77 13.69
C GLY A 257 -6.90 8.25 14.03
N ASN A 258 -7.79 8.24 13.05
CA ASN A 258 -9.22 8.29 13.34
C ASN A 258 -9.65 6.98 14.03
N PRO A 259 -10.17 7.00 15.28
CA PRO A 259 -10.47 5.77 16.03
C PRO A 259 -11.44 4.84 15.31
N TRP A 260 -12.44 5.39 14.63
CA TRP A 260 -13.40 4.63 13.83
C TRP A 260 -12.72 3.87 12.69
N ILE A 261 -11.81 4.55 11.97
CA ILE A 261 -11.06 3.97 10.85
C ILE A 261 -10.04 2.96 11.34
N PHE A 262 -9.32 3.26 12.41
CA PHE A 262 -8.25 2.40 12.92
C PHE A 262 -8.79 1.11 13.51
N TYR A 263 -9.82 1.17 14.36
CA TYR A 263 -10.35 -0.02 15.02
C TYR A 263 -11.08 -0.93 14.04
N LEU A 264 -12.00 -0.38 13.24
CA LEU A 264 -12.67 -1.16 12.20
C LEU A 264 -11.68 -1.66 11.15
N GLY A 265 -10.71 -0.82 10.78
CA GLY A 265 -9.64 -1.18 9.85
C GLY A 265 -8.76 -2.32 10.34
N ALA A 266 -8.38 -2.32 11.62
CA ALA A 266 -7.62 -3.41 12.22
C ALA A 266 -8.40 -4.73 12.21
N ILE A 267 -9.68 -4.71 12.63
CA ILE A 267 -10.56 -5.88 12.61
C ILE A 267 -10.76 -6.37 11.16
N ALA A 268 -11.04 -5.45 10.24
CA ALA A 268 -11.23 -5.75 8.83
C ALA A 268 -9.97 -6.36 8.19
N MET A 269 -8.79 -5.84 8.53
CA MET A 269 -7.51 -6.35 8.06
C MET A 269 -7.21 -7.74 8.62
N LEU A 270 -7.43 -7.99 9.91
CA LEU A 270 -7.32 -9.34 10.48
C LEU A 270 -8.24 -10.33 9.77
N GLY A 271 -9.49 -9.94 9.53
CA GLY A 271 -10.43 -10.73 8.75
C GLY A 271 -9.97 -10.98 7.31
N ALA A 272 -9.38 -9.97 6.65
CA ALA A 272 -8.85 -10.09 5.29
C ALA A 272 -7.63 -11.03 5.24
N LEU A 273 -6.73 -10.95 6.22
CA LEU A 273 -5.59 -11.86 6.38
C LEU A 273 -6.07 -13.30 6.59
N ALA A 274 -7.03 -13.51 7.50
CA ALA A 274 -7.63 -14.83 7.74
C ALA A 274 -8.31 -15.38 6.47
N ALA A 275 -9.10 -14.55 5.76
CA ALA A 275 -9.73 -14.93 4.50
C ALA A 275 -8.71 -15.27 3.41
N CYS A 276 -7.58 -14.55 3.36
CA CYS A 276 -6.48 -14.86 2.46
C CYS A 276 -5.86 -16.23 2.79
N VAL A 277 -5.53 -16.48 4.06
CA VAL A 277 -4.98 -17.76 4.51
C VAL A 277 -5.93 -18.91 4.20
N LEU A 278 -7.22 -18.79 4.55
CA LEU A 278 -8.22 -19.83 4.29
C LEU A 278 -8.40 -20.12 2.78
N LYS A 279 -8.34 -19.08 1.93
CA LYS A 279 -8.41 -19.23 0.46
C LYS A 279 -7.25 -20.08 -0.08
N TYR A 280 -6.03 -19.90 0.46
CA TYR A 280 -4.83 -20.57 -0.03
C TYR A 280 -4.43 -21.84 0.74
N LEU A 281 -4.95 -22.08 1.95
CA LEU A 281 -4.80 -23.36 2.65
C LEU A 281 -5.81 -24.41 2.16
N ASN A 282 -7.03 -24.00 1.78
CA ASN A 282 -8.03 -24.87 1.15
C ASN A 282 -7.75 -25.07 -0.35
N LEU A 283 -6.49 -25.30 -0.72
CA LEU A 283 -6.06 -25.60 -2.09
C LEU A 283 -6.94 -26.70 -2.70
N ARG A 284 -7.93 -26.30 -3.48
CA ARG A 284 -8.72 -27.20 -4.32
C ARG A 284 -7.75 -27.93 -5.23
N SER A 285 -7.67 -29.25 -5.08
CA SER A 285 -7.00 -30.15 -6.00
C SER A 285 -7.79 -30.17 -7.32
N GLY A 286 -7.45 -29.26 -8.23
CA GLY A 286 -8.04 -29.21 -9.57
C GLY A 286 -8.07 -27.80 -10.15
N VAL A 287 -7.77 -27.70 -11.45
CA VAL A 287 -7.89 -26.45 -12.21
C VAL A 287 -9.37 -26.14 -12.40
N SER A 288 -9.91 -25.31 -11.51
CA SER A 288 -11.20 -24.65 -11.70
C SER A 288 -10.90 -23.21 -12.12
N LEU A 289 -10.99 -22.89 -13.41
CA LEU A 289 -11.08 -21.50 -13.88
C LEU A 289 -12.52 -21.01 -13.64
N ARG A 290 -12.98 -20.97 -12.39
CA ARG A 290 -14.24 -20.31 -12.04
C ARG A 290 -14.02 -18.80 -12.00
N GLN A 291 -15.01 -18.04 -12.44
CA GLN A 291 -15.08 -16.59 -12.17
C GLN A 291 -14.84 -16.36 -10.67
N GLY A 292 -13.73 -15.70 -10.31
CA GLY A 292 -13.37 -15.39 -8.93
C GLY A 292 -12.06 -16.03 -8.41
N ASP A 293 -11.56 -17.11 -9.02
CA ASP A 293 -10.26 -17.70 -8.65
C ASP A 293 -9.07 -16.82 -9.10
N GLY A 294 -9.33 -15.83 -9.97
CA GLY A 294 -8.39 -14.76 -10.37
C GLY A 294 -8.43 -13.49 -9.52
N ASP A 295 -9.27 -13.41 -8.47
CA ASP A 295 -9.33 -12.23 -7.59
C ASP A 295 -8.05 -12.15 -6.72
N LEU A 296 -7.13 -11.28 -7.15
CA LEU A 296 -5.87 -10.98 -6.47
C LEU A 296 -6.03 -9.93 -5.37
N THR A 297 -7.24 -9.45 -5.11
CA THR A 297 -7.45 -8.38 -4.14
C THR A 297 -6.97 -8.79 -2.75
N LEU A 298 -7.33 -9.99 -2.29
CA LEU A 298 -6.88 -10.49 -0.99
C LEU A 298 -5.34 -10.58 -0.86
N PRO A 299 -4.61 -11.24 -1.78
CA PRO A 299 -3.15 -11.22 -1.79
C PRO A 299 -2.56 -9.82 -1.78
N VAL A 300 -3.09 -8.90 -2.59
CA VAL A 300 -2.57 -7.52 -2.68
C VAL A 300 -2.77 -6.79 -1.36
N LEU A 301 -3.94 -6.92 -0.72
CA LEU A 301 -4.22 -6.32 0.58
C LEU A 301 -3.32 -6.90 1.67
N ALA A 302 -3.21 -8.22 1.73
CA ALA A 302 -2.42 -8.93 2.73
C ALA A 302 -0.93 -8.60 2.59
N VAL A 303 -0.36 -8.77 1.39
CA VAL A 303 1.05 -8.50 1.13
C VAL A 303 1.35 -7.02 1.28
N GLY A 304 0.48 -6.13 0.79
CA GLY A 304 0.64 -4.70 0.91
C GLY A 304 0.68 -4.22 2.36
N PHE A 305 -0.25 -4.68 3.20
CA PHE A 305 -0.26 -4.37 4.62
C PHE A 305 0.95 -4.96 5.36
N LEU A 306 1.22 -6.26 5.18
CA LEU A 306 2.32 -6.94 5.86
C LEU A 306 3.68 -6.34 5.49
N ALA A 307 3.85 -5.93 4.23
CA ALA A 307 5.04 -5.21 3.79
C ALA A 307 5.24 -3.91 4.58
N GLN A 308 4.19 -3.13 4.86
CA GLN A 308 4.33 -1.87 5.60
C GLN A 308 4.38 -2.03 7.11
N TYR A 309 3.82 -3.12 7.66
CA TYR A 309 3.65 -3.30 9.09
C TYR A 309 4.69 -4.24 9.73
N LEU A 310 4.96 -5.39 9.11
CA LEU A 310 5.75 -6.46 9.72
C LEU A 310 7.23 -6.09 9.96
N PRO A 311 7.92 -5.33 9.08
CA PRO A 311 9.32 -4.97 9.32
C PRO A 311 9.55 -4.20 10.62
N TRP A 312 8.57 -3.45 11.10
CA TRP A 312 8.65 -2.72 12.37
C TRP A 312 8.78 -3.61 13.60
N VAL A 313 8.42 -4.90 13.50
CA VAL A 313 8.61 -5.88 14.58
C VAL A 313 10.10 -6.08 14.89
N LEU A 314 10.96 -5.88 13.89
CA LEU A 314 12.41 -6.15 13.97
C LEU A 314 13.24 -4.90 14.32
N VAL A 315 12.63 -3.72 14.40
CA VAL A 315 13.34 -2.45 14.60
C VAL A 315 13.67 -2.26 16.09
N PRO A 316 14.96 -2.19 16.49
CA PRO A 316 15.36 -2.21 17.90
C PRO A 316 15.47 -0.82 18.55
N ARG A 317 15.18 0.25 17.80
CA ARG A 317 15.26 1.66 18.23
C ARG A 317 13.89 2.25 18.55
N SER A 318 13.86 3.52 18.95
CA SER A 318 12.61 4.26 19.13
C SER A 318 11.73 4.29 17.88
N MET A 319 10.45 4.01 18.10
CA MET A 319 9.42 4.09 17.07
C MET A 319 8.23 4.86 17.62
N TYR A 320 7.36 5.28 16.71
CA TYR A 320 6.26 6.19 16.97
C TYR A 320 5.10 5.84 16.05
N ILE A 321 3.89 6.19 16.46
CA ILE A 321 2.64 5.84 15.76
C ILE A 321 2.61 6.31 14.30
N TYR A 322 3.30 7.39 13.93
CA TYR A 322 3.32 7.88 12.54
C TYR A 322 3.95 6.87 11.55
N HIS A 323 4.76 5.91 12.01
CA HIS A 323 5.27 4.84 11.17
C HIS A 323 4.15 3.92 10.64
N TYR A 324 3.01 3.88 11.33
CA TYR A 324 1.83 3.15 10.89
C TYR A 324 1.13 3.82 9.69
N PHE A 325 1.47 5.07 9.35
CA PHE A 325 0.81 5.83 8.29
C PHE A 325 0.81 5.10 6.93
N ALA A 326 1.90 4.40 6.59
CA ALA A 326 1.99 3.59 5.37
C ALA A 326 1.01 2.39 5.35
N SER A 327 0.57 1.93 6.52
CA SER A 327 -0.39 0.83 6.67
C SER A 327 -1.85 1.32 6.59
N VAL A 328 -2.11 2.60 6.86
CA VAL A 328 -3.47 3.19 6.91
C VAL A 328 -4.26 2.99 5.61
N PRO A 329 -3.68 3.22 4.40
CA PRO A 329 -4.41 2.97 3.16
C PRO A 329 -4.88 1.52 3.03
N PHE A 330 -4.09 0.56 3.50
CA PHE A 330 -4.41 -0.87 3.36
C PHE A 330 -5.51 -1.32 4.33
N ILE A 331 -5.55 -0.81 5.57
CA ILE A 331 -6.65 -1.11 6.50
C ILE A 331 -7.99 -0.50 6.03
N ILE A 332 -7.94 0.67 5.38
CA ILE A 332 -9.11 1.27 4.73
C ILE A 332 -9.57 0.40 3.56
N LEU A 333 -8.64 -0.04 2.70
CA LEU A 333 -8.96 -0.94 1.59
C LEU A 333 -9.52 -2.29 2.07
N ALA A 334 -9.03 -2.84 3.17
CA ALA A 334 -9.58 -4.06 3.77
C ALA A 334 -11.01 -3.86 4.27
N THR A 335 -11.30 -2.72 4.90
CA THR A 335 -12.67 -2.36 5.31
C THR A 335 -13.58 -2.24 4.09
N ALA A 336 -13.13 -1.53 3.06
CA ALA A 336 -13.85 -1.35 1.81
C ALA A 336 -14.11 -2.69 1.09
N TRP A 337 -13.16 -3.63 1.15
CA TRP A 337 -13.29 -4.98 0.61
C TRP A 337 -14.36 -5.83 1.31
N TRP A 338 -14.52 -5.68 2.62
CA TRP A 338 -15.63 -6.32 3.37
C TRP A 338 -16.98 -5.69 3.02
N LEU A 339 -17.05 -4.36 2.91
CA LEU A 339 -18.26 -3.66 2.45
C LEU A 339 -18.67 -4.08 1.03
N ASP A 340 -17.71 -4.40 0.17
CA ASP A 340 -17.99 -4.87 -1.19
C ASP A 340 -18.67 -6.24 -1.25
N ARG A 341 -18.45 -7.06 -0.19
CA ARG A 341 -18.99 -8.42 -0.03
C ARG A 341 -20.37 -8.48 0.60
N LEU A 342 -20.93 -7.35 1.01
CA LEU A 342 -22.34 -7.30 1.41
C LEU A 342 -23.23 -7.80 0.25
N PRO A 343 -24.29 -8.59 0.54
CA PRO A 343 -25.08 -9.26 -0.49
C PRO A 343 -25.61 -8.30 -1.55
N ARG A 344 -25.35 -8.61 -2.83
CA ARG A 344 -25.81 -7.80 -3.97
C ARG A 344 -27.34 -7.72 -4.06
N SER A 345 -28.04 -8.76 -3.58
CA SER A 345 -29.50 -8.80 -3.50
C SER A 345 -30.08 -7.79 -2.49
N ARG A 346 -29.27 -7.19 -1.62
CA ARG A 346 -29.70 -6.22 -0.60
C ARG A 346 -28.99 -4.87 -0.80
N PRO A 347 -29.34 -4.09 -1.84
CA PRO A 347 -28.67 -2.82 -2.15
C PRO A 347 -28.80 -1.79 -1.03
N ARG A 348 -29.95 -1.73 -0.34
CA ARG A 348 -30.16 -0.83 0.81
C ARG A 348 -29.21 -1.15 1.98
N LEU A 349 -28.98 -2.42 2.29
CA LEU A 349 -28.03 -2.83 3.34
C LEU A 349 -26.62 -2.40 2.98
N ARG A 350 -26.21 -2.59 1.71
CA ARG A 350 -24.88 -2.21 1.25
C ARG A 350 -24.66 -0.69 1.31
N MET A 351 -25.62 0.09 0.81
CA MET A 351 -25.56 1.55 0.90
C MET A 351 -25.58 2.02 2.35
N GLY A 352 -26.43 1.42 3.19
CA GLY A 352 -26.50 1.72 4.62
C GLY A 352 -25.18 1.43 5.34
N GLY A 353 -24.51 0.30 5.05
CA GLY A 353 -23.20 -0.02 5.60
C GLY A 353 -22.10 0.94 5.18
N MET A 354 -22.08 1.34 3.89
CA MET A 354 -21.15 2.35 3.39
C MET A 354 -21.39 3.73 4.02
N ALA A 355 -22.66 4.15 4.10
CA ALA A 355 -23.04 5.41 4.69
C ALA A 355 -22.71 5.45 6.19
N LEU A 356 -23.02 4.38 6.94
CA LEU A 356 -22.68 4.25 8.34
C LEU A 356 -21.17 4.34 8.57
N TYR A 357 -20.38 3.66 7.74
CA TYR A 357 -18.92 3.72 7.85
C TYR A 357 -18.38 5.15 7.62
N LEU A 358 -18.87 5.85 6.59
CA LEU A 358 -18.42 7.22 6.29
C LEU A 358 -18.93 8.25 7.30
N VAL A 359 -20.18 8.13 7.77
CA VAL A 359 -20.75 9.00 8.81
C VAL A 359 -19.99 8.79 10.12
N GLY A 360 -19.69 7.55 10.50
CA GLY A 360 -18.86 7.27 11.67
C GLY A 360 -17.45 7.87 11.53
N ALA A 361 -16.81 7.71 10.37
CA ALA A 361 -15.51 8.34 10.11
C ALA A 361 -15.58 9.87 10.23
N LEU A 362 -16.62 10.50 9.69
CA LEU A 362 -16.82 11.95 9.77
C LEU A 362 -17.05 12.43 11.22
N VAL A 363 -17.90 11.73 11.98
CA VAL A 363 -18.18 12.07 13.39
C VAL A 363 -16.89 12.02 14.20
N PHE A 364 -16.13 10.93 14.10
CA PHE A 364 -14.85 10.82 14.80
C PHE A 364 -13.80 11.80 14.30
N PHE A 365 -13.81 12.14 13.02
CA PHE A 365 -12.94 13.20 12.50
C PHE A 365 -13.27 14.53 13.18
N VAL A 366 -14.53 14.95 13.22
CA VAL A 366 -14.96 16.21 13.87
C VAL A 366 -14.64 16.20 15.36
N MET A 367 -14.89 15.10 16.06
CA MET A 367 -14.61 14.96 17.49
C MET A 367 -13.14 15.22 17.84
N PHE A 368 -12.23 14.59 17.11
CA PHE A 368 -10.80 14.63 17.39
C PHE A 368 -10.04 15.64 16.51
N PHE A 369 -10.73 16.37 15.61
CA PHE A 369 -10.14 17.39 14.76
C PHE A 369 -9.36 18.45 15.56
N PRO A 370 -9.86 18.97 16.70
CA PRO A 370 -9.11 19.90 17.55
C PRO A 370 -7.74 19.39 17.98
N TYR A 371 -7.63 18.09 18.29
CA TYR A 371 -6.35 17.47 18.67
C TYR A 371 -5.40 17.32 17.48
N ALA A 372 -5.92 17.14 16.27
CA ALA A 372 -5.11 16.87 15.08
C ALA A 372 -4.68 18.15 14.33
N SER A 373 -5.45 19.23 14.45
CA SER A 373 -5.38 20.34 13.50
C SER A 373 -4.61 21.58 13.95
N GLY A 374 -4.42 21.76 15.26
CA GLY A 374 -3.95 23.03 15.84
C GLY A 374 -5.04 24.08 15.91
N TRP A 375 -6.32 23.70 15.81
CA TRP A 375 -7.43 24.64 15.86
C TRP A 375 -7.72 25.09 17.29
N LEU A 376 -7.81 26.40 17.50
CA LEU A 376 -8.14 26.99 18.79
C LEU A 376 -9.51 26.51 19.28
N THR A 377 -9.53 25.77 20.38
CA THR A 377 -10.72 25.07 20.87
C THR A 377 -10.87 25.23 22.38
N SER A 378 -12.11 25.28 22.87
CA SER A 378 -12.37 25.33 24.31
C SER A 378 -11.81 24.09 25.02
N THR A 379 -11.15 24.28 26.16
CA THR A 379 -10.60 23.18 26.96
C THR A 379 -11.67 22.18 27.40
N GLY A 380 -12.89 22.63 27.66
CA GLY A 380 -14.02 21.73 27.98
C GLY A 380 -14.36 20.71 26.88
N TRP A 381 -14.22 21.08 25.59
CA TRP A 381 -14.36 20.13 24.48
C TRP A 381 -13.20 19.15 24.45
N LEU A 382 -11.97 19.66 24.60
CA LEU A 382 -10.77 18.83 24.59
C LEU A 382 -10.82 17.80 25.72
N ASP A 383 -11.18 18.21 26.95
CA ASP A 383 -11.40 17.30 28.08
C ASP A 383 -12.47 16.25 27.81
N ALA A 384 -13.60 16.63 27.22
CA ALA A 384 -14.65 15.67 26.86
C ALA A 384 -14.18 14.63 25.83
N MET A 385 -13.28 15.03 24.92
CA MET A 385 -12.72 14.19 23.86
C MET A 385 -11.43 13.47 24.28
N LYS A 386 -11.00 13.57 25.53
CA LYS A 386 -9.79 12.94 26.08
C LYS A 386 -9.97 11.43 26.32
N TRP A 387 -10.38 10.71 25.27
CA TRP A 387 -10.70 9.28 25.33
C TRP A 387 -9.45 8.39 25.48
N PHE A 388 -8.28 8.93 25.16
CA PHE A 388 -7.00 8.26 25.35
C PHE A 388 -6.23 8.96 26.47
N SER A 389 -5.61 8.18 27.34
CA SER A 389 -4.85 8.69 28.49
C SER A 389 -3.68 9.61 28.10
N LYS A 390 -3.24 9.55 26.84
CA LYS A 390 -2.09 10.27 26.30
C LYS A 390 -2.48 11.27 25.21
N LEU A 391 -3.63 11.91 25.36
CA LEU A 391 -3.96 13.14 24.63
C LEU A 391 -3.59 14.36 25.49
N TYR A 392 -2.88 15.30 24.87
CA TYR A 392 -2.34 16.50 25.49
C TYR A 392 -2.77 17.69 24.66
N TYR A 393 -3.05 18.82 25.31
CA TYR A 393 -3.43 20.05 24.66
C TYR A 393 -3.06 21.26 25.50
#